data_AF-A0A2E7I1U3-F1
#
_entry.id   AF-A0A2E7I1U3-F1
#
_cell.length_a   1.000
_cell.length_b   1.000
_cell.length_c   1.000
_cell.angle_alpha   90.00
_cell.angle_beta   90.00
_cell.angle_gamma   90.00
#
_symmetry.space_group_name_H-M   'P 1'
#
loop_
_entity.id
_entity.type
_entity.pdbx_description
1 polymer ?
#
loop_
_entity_poly.entity_id
_entity_poly.type
_entity_poly.pdbx_seq_one_letter_code
_entity_poly.pdbx_strand_id
1 'polypeptide(L)'
;MTHFTKTLKYFTLVVLLAGLAIACQQSAPVASETQVSEQTTTVSESATQTEKLNISATIFPVYDIARQIVGDKGNVTLVMDPGESPHTYETTPSDMIEVSEADLILAIGNELDHWIENMVEDTSAEIVTVDANIALRPYEDEHDDHDDHDGHDDHDGHDDHDKHDDHNARNALLH
;
A
#
# COMPACT_ATOMS: atom_id res chain seq x y z
N MET A 1 -13.67 8.16 -28.17
CA MET A 1 -13.20 7.17 -29.17
C MET A 1 -12.13 6.20 -28.65
N THR A 2 -11.86 6.16 -27.34
CA THR A 2 -10.80 5.33 -26.70
C THR A 2 -11.33 4.09 -25.96
N HIS A 3 -12.63 4.02 -25.65
CA HIS A 3 -13.25 2.87 -24.97
C HIS A 3 -13.54 1.69 -25.91
N PHE A 4 -13.81 1.98 -27.19
CA PHE A 4 -14.14 0.95 -28.18
C PHE A 4 -12.95 0.04 -28.50
N THR A 5 -11.74 0.60 -28.50
CA THR A 5 -10.49 -0.15 -28.76
C THR A 5 -10.01 -0.96 -27.56
N LYS A 6 -10.25 -0.50 -26.32
CA LYS A 6 -9.96 -1.27 -25.10
C LYS A 6 -10.84 -2.52 -25.03
N THR A 7 -12.15 -2.37 -25.23
CA THR A 7 -13.12 -3.48 -25.14
C THR A 7 -12.85 -4.58 -26.18
N LEU A 8 -12.45 -4.21 -27.40
CA LEU A 8 -12.12 -5.15 -28.46
C LEU A 8 -10.85 -5.96 -28.16
N LYS A 9 -9.83 -5.35 -27.53
CA LYS A 9 -8.60 -6.03 -27.10
C LYS A 9 -8.88 -7.05 -25.99
N TYR A 10 -9.68 -6.69 -24.97
CA TYR A 10 -10.04 -7.61 -23.89
C TYR A 10 -10.88 -8.77 -24.39
N PHE A 11 -11.81 -8.53 -25.34
CA PHE A 11 -12.59 -9.60 -25.95
C PHE A 11 -11.71 -10.60 -26.71
N THR A 12 -10.71 -10.12 -27.47
CA THR A 12 -9.75 -11.01 -28.15
C THR A 12 -8.84 -11.77 -27.16
N LEU A 13 -8.46 -11.17 -26.04
CA LEU A 13 -7.63 -11.82 -25.00
C LEU A 13 -8.40 -12.95 -24.29
N VAL A 14 -9.67 -12.71 -23.95
CA VAL A 14 -10.53 -13.69 -23.26
C VAL A 14 -10.87 -14.89 -24.14
N VAL A 15 -11.12 -14.67 -25.44
CA VAL A 15 -11.37 -15.76 -26.40
C VAL A 15 -10.12 -16.64 -26.62
N LEU A 16 -8.92 -16.05 -26.55
CA LEU A 16 -7.66 -16.78 -26.72
C LEU A 16 -7.30 -17.63 -25.49
N LEU A 17 -7.65 -17.17 -24.29
CA LEU A 17 -7.49 -17.92 -23.04
C LEU A 17 -8.50 -19.07 -22.89
N ALA A 18 -9.72 -18.92 -23.41
CA ALA A 18 -10.74 -19.97 -23.37
C ALA A 18 -10.52 -21.11 -24.41
N GLY A 19 -9.71 -20.87 -25.44
CA GLY A 19 -9.44 -21.83 -26.52
C GLY A 19 -8.48 -22.97 -26.18
N LEU A 20 -7.82 -22.96 -25.01
CA LEU A 20 -6.78 -23.94 -24.67
C LEU A 20 -7.31 -25.23 -24.02
N ALA A 21 -8.62 -25.36 -23.79
CA ALA A 21 -9.20 -26.47 -23.02
C ALA A 21 -9.77 -27.63 -23.87
N ILE A 22 -9.49 -27.70 -25.18
CA ILE A 22 -9.97 -28.78 -26.05
C ILE A 22 -8.78 -29.50 -26.70
N ALA A 23 -8.04 -30.26 -25.91
CA ALA A 23 -7.20 -31.33 -26.47
C ALA A 23 -7.01 -32.48 -25.48
N CYS A 24 -7.43 -33.67 -25.95
CA CYS A 24 -7.07 -35.03 -25.52
C CYS A 24 -7.89 -35.69 -24.40
N GLN A 25 -9.03 -36.26 -24.82
CA GLN A 25 -9.44 -37.61 -24.40
C GLN A 25 -8.48 -38.65 -25.02
N GLN A 26 -7.92 -39.54 -24.21
CA GLN A 26 -7.94 -40.98 -24.53
C GLN A 26 -7.64 -41.86 -23.30
N SER A 27 -8.47 -42.88 -23.19
CA SER A 27 -8.66 -43.79 -22.06
C SER A 27 -7.55 -44.85 -21.95
N ALA A 28 -7.37 -45.35 -20.72
CA ALA A 28 -6.44 -46.42 -20.32
C ALA A 28 -6.64 -47.75 -21.08
N PRO A 29 -5.67 -48.69 -20.97
CA PRO A 29 -5.92 -49.81 -20.05
C PRO A 29 -4.70 -50.38 -19.29
N VAL A 30 -5.03 -50.89 -18.09
CA VAL A 30 -4.56 -52.15 -17.42
C VAL A 30 -3.09 -52.36 -16.98
N ALA A 31 -3.03 -52.76 -15.71
CA ALA A 31 -2.00 -53.33 -14.85
C ALA A 31 -0.84 -54.14 -15.47
N SER A 32 0.35 -54.04 -14.85
CA SER A 32 1.11 -55.19 -14.32
C SER A 32 2.28 -54.73 -13.44
N GLU A 33 2.52 -55.46 -12.36
CA GLU A 33 3.66 -55.34 -11.42
C GLU A 33 5.03 -55.52 -12.10
N THR A 34 6.08 -54.88 -11.58
CA THR A 34 7.41 -55.48 -11.25
C THR A 34 8.41 -54.41 -10.78
N GLN A 35 9.22 -54.79 -9.81
CA GLN A 35 10.22 -54.01 -9.07
C GLN A 35 11.48 -53.62 -9.90
N VAL A 36 12.23 -52.66 -9.35
CA VAL A 36 13.71 -52.57 -9.23
C VAL A 36 14.30 -51.23 -9.71
N SER A 37 14.93 -50.54 -8.73
CA SER A 37 16.15 -49.71 -8.79
C SER A 37 16.45 -48.94 -10.08
N GLU A 38 16.39 -47.60 -10.02
CA GLU A 38 17.42 -46.75 -10.61
C GLU A 38 17.29 -45.30 -10.10
N GLN A 39 18.46 -44.68 -9.88
CA GLN A 39 18.73 -43.26 -9.82
C GLN A 39 17.60 -42.33 -9.37
N THR A 40 17.82 -41.72 -8.20
CA THR A 40 17.35 -40.37 -7.90
C THR A 40 17.89 -39.42 -8.97
N THR A 41 17.25 -39.43 -10.14
CA THR A 41 17.22 -38.31 -11.05
C THR A 41 16.48 -37.26 -10.26
N THR A 42 17.24 -36.38 -9.61
CA THR A 42 16.77 -35.06 -9.24
C THR A 42 16.20 -34.46 -10.51
N VAL A 43 14.89 -34.62 -10.70
CA VAL A 43 14.10 -33.75 -11.55
C VAL A 43 14.27 -32.41 -10.86
N SER A 44 15.30 -31.66 -11.29
CA SER A 44 15.37 -30.23 -11.09
C SER A 44 14.15 -29.72 -11.83
N GLU A 45 13.02 -29.71 -11.13
CA GLU A 45 11.85 -28.96 -11.47
C GLU A 45 12.36 -27.53 -11.60
N SER A 46 12.63 -27.15 -12.85
CA SER A 46 12.98 -25.79 -13.20
C SER A 46 11.72 -25.01 -12.91
N ALA A 47 11.56 -24.63 -11.64
CA ALA A 47 10.55 -23.72 -11.17
C ALA A 47 10.66 -22.52 -12.10
N THR A 48 9.68 -22.39 -12.97
CA THR A 48 9.53 -21.17 -13.77
C THR A 48 9.17 -20.15 -12.72
N GLN A 49 10.19 -19.43 -12.21
CA GLN A 49 10.01 -18.34 -11.27
C GLN A 49 9.17 -17.32 -12.01
N THR A 50 7.86 -17.41 -11.81
CA THR A 50 6.92 -16.40 -12.29
C THR A 50 7.24 -15.18 -11.47
N GLU A 51 7.74 -14.12 -12.12
CA GLU A 51 8.01 -12.87 -11.42
C GLU A 51 6.72 -12.43 -10.73
N LYS A 52 6.83 -12.24 -9.43
CA LYS A 52 5.72 -11.81 -8.58
C LYS A 52 5.53 -10.32 -8.79
N LEU A 53 4.26 -9.91 -8.90
CA LEU A 53 3.92 -8.49 -8.97
C LEU A 53 4.23 -7.80 -7.64
N ASN A 54 5.00 -6.72 -7.64
CA ASN A 54 5.26 -5.91 -6.45
C ASN A 54 4.24 -4.77 -6.38
N ILE A 55 3.50 -4.70 -5.27
CA ILE A 55 2.41 -3.76 -5.06
C ILE A 55 2.66 -2.96 -3.78
N SER A 56 2.71 -1.64 -3.88
CA SER A 56 2.78 -0.76 -2.72
C SER A 56 1.41 -0.17 -2.44
N ALA A 57 0.90 -0.36 -1.22
CA ALA A 57 -0.37 0.22 -0.78
C ALA A 57 -0.10 1.31 0.26
N THR A 58 -0.71 2.48 0.08
CA THR A 58 -0.42 3.66 0.91
C THR A 58 -0.80 3.44 2.38
N ILE A 59 -1.98 2.86 2.63
CA ILE A 59 -2.51 2.65 3.98
C ILE A 59 -3.03 1.23 4.23
N PHE A 60 -3.17 0.87 5.51
CA PHE A 60 -3.52 -0.49 5.92
C PHE A 60 -4.82 -1.06 5.32
N PRO A 61 -5.95 -0.33 5.26
CA PRO A 61 -7.16 -0.87 4.63
C PRO A 61 -6.97 -1.31 3.18
N VAL A 62 -6.22 -0.54 2.39
CA VAL A 62 -5.93 -0.86 0.98
C VAL A 62 -4.97 -2.06 0.90
N TYR A 63 -3.93 -2.05 1.73
CA TYR A 63 -2.99 -3.15 1.87
C TYR A 63 -3.69 -4.48 2.19
N ASP A 64 -4.59 -4.47 3.17
CA ASP A 64 -5.26 -5.68 3.66
C ASP A 64 -6.17 -6.29 2.60
N ILE A 65 -6.87 -5.45 1.83
CA ILE A 65 -7.68 -5.90 0.70
C ILE A 65 -6.78 -6.44 -0.42
N ALA A 66 -5.74 -5.70 -0.80
CA ALA A 66 -4.85 -6.05 -1.90
C ALA A 66 -4.13 -7.38 -1.67
N ARG A 67 -3.55 -7.60 -0.48
CA ARG A 67 -2.84 -8.84 -0.16
C ARG A 67 -3.74 -10.08 -0.20
N GLN A 68 -5.01 -9.92 0.16
CA GLN A 68 -6.00 -11.01 0.11
C GLN A 68 -6.39 -11.37 -1.33
N ILE A 69 -6.50 -10.36 -2.21
CA ILE A 69 -6.83 -10.56 -3.62
C ILE A 69 -5.65 -11.18 -4.40
N VAL A 70 -4.44 -10.69 -4.13
CA VAL A 70 -3.22 -11.04 -4.87
C VAL A 70 -2.73 -12.44 -4.51
N GLY A 71 -2.83 -12.85 -3.25
CA GLY A 71 -2.42 -14.17 -2.79
C GLY A 71 -0.94 -14.43 -3.03
N ASP A 72 -0.62 -15.56 -3.66
CA ASP A 72 0.75 -16.02 -3.92
C ASP A 72 1.40 -15.41 -5.18
N LYS A 73 0.63 -14.67 -5.98
CA LYS A 73 1.05 -14.13 -7.29
C LYS A 73 1.81 -12.80 -7.21
N GLY A 74 1.87 -12.20 -6.04
CA GLY A 74 2.50 -10.90 -5.85
C GLY A 74 2.93 -10.69 -4.40
N ASN A 75 3.72 -9.64 -4.19
CA ASN A 75 4.09 -9.14 -2.89
C ASN A 75 3.36 -7.81 -2.70
N VAL A 76 2.69 -7.65 -1.57
CA VAL A 76 2.06 -6.37 -1.21
C VAL A 76 2.83 -5.82 -0.01
N THR A 77 3.31 -4.59 -0.14
CA THR A 77 3.95 -3.83 0.94
C THR A 77 3.04 -2.68 1.37
N LEU A 78 3.04 -2.40 2.67
CA LEU A 78 2.37 -1.23 3.25
C LEU A 78 3.41 -0.11 3.35
N VAL A 79 3.11 1.06 2.81
CA VAL A 79 4.05 2.20 2.82
C VAL A 79 4.03 2.92 4.16
N MET A 80 2.86 3.37 4.62
CA MET A 80 2.71 4.06 5.90
C MET A 80 2.61 3.06 7.05
N ASP A 81 3.43 3.22 8.08
CA ASP A 81 3.48 2.27 9.18
C ASP A 81 2.14 2.19 9.94
N PRO A 82 1.78 1.01 10.49
CA PRO A 82 0.57 0.86 11.28
C PRO A 82 0.53 1.82 12.48
N GLY A 83 -0.56 2.60 12.57
CA GLY A 83 -0.80 3.52 13.68
C GLY A 83 -0.40 4.97 13.38
N GLU A 84 0.23 5.24 12.24
CA GLU A 84 0.45 6.59 11.77
C GLU A 84 -0.82 7.20 11.14
N SER A 85 -0.85 8.52 11.09
CA SER A 85 -1.93 9.28 10.47
C SER A 85 -1.54 9.67 9.04
N PRO A 86 -2.36 9.34 8.03
CA PRO A 86 -2.06 9.66 6.64
C PRO A 86 -2.09 11.18 6.38
N HIS A 87 -2.79 11.95 7.20
CA HIS A 87 -2.83 13.42 7.12
C HIS A 87 -1.56 14.12 7.62
N THR A 88 -0.74 13.44 8.42
CA THR A 88 0.48 14.01 9.00
C THR A 88 1.70 13.13 8.72
N TYR A 89 1.58 12.21 7.77
CA TYR A 89 2.64 11.29 7.42
C TYR A 89 3.77 12.05 6.73
N GLU A 90 5.01 11.78 7.14
CA GLU A 90 6.21 12.34 6.54
C GLU A 90 6.98 11.23 5.86
N THR A 91 7.26 11.42 4.58
CA THR A 91 7.89 10.41 3.73
C THR A 91 9.35 10.21 4.10
N THR A 92 9.80 8.96 4.19
CA THR A 92 11.20 8.61 4.43
C THR A 92 11.91 8.21 3.13
N PRO A 93 13.25 8.29 3.06
CA PRO A 93 14.00 7.74 1.93
C PRO A 93 13.77 6.24 1.70
N SER A 94 13.42 5.48 2.75
CA SER A 94 13.11 4.05 2.60
C SER A 94 11.81 3.85 1.83
N ASP A 95 10.81 4.68 2.07
CA ASP A 95 9.52 4.64 1.39
C ASP A 95 9.69 4.92 -0.10
N MET A 96 10.54 5.90 -0.44
CA MET A 96 10.84 6.22 -1.84
C MET A 96 11.45 5.02 -2.57
N ILE A 97 12.32 4.25 -1.91
CA ILE A 97 12.89 3.03 -2.48
C ILE A 97 11.79 1.99 -2.70
N GLU A 98 10.98 1.72 -1.68
CA GLU A 98 9.87 0.74 -1.76
C GLU A 98 8.88 1.09 -2.89
N VAL A 99 8.54 2.37 -3.02
CA VAL A 99 7.63 2.87 -4.07
C VAL A 99 8.28 2.84 -5.45
N SER A 100 9.59 3.04 -5.55
CA SER A 100 10.32 2.98 -6.83
C SER A 100 10.48 1.56 -7.38
N GLU A 101 10.47 0.54 -6.50
CA GLU A 101 10.58 -0.88 -6.88
C GLU A 101 9.23 -1.54 -7.17
N ALA A 102 8.12 -0.82 -6.95
CA ALA A 102 6.78 -1.30 -7.18
C ALA A 102 6.44 -1.36 -8.68
N ASP A 103 5.67 -2.37 -9.08
CA ASP A 103 5.01 -2.41 -10.38
C ASP A 103 3.69 -1.63 -10.36
N LEU A 104 3.03 -1.61 -9.19
CA LEU A 104 1.72 -1.01 -8.96
C LEU A 104 1.69 -0.30 -7.61
N ILE A 105 1.16 0.91 -7.59
CA ILE A 105 0.90 1.69 -6.38
C ILE A 105 -0.61 1.85 -6.23
N LEU A 106 -1.14 1.48 -5.07
CA LEU A 106 -2.54 1.64 -4.70
C LEU A 106 -2.67 2.78 -3.70
N ALA A 107 -3.22 3.90 -4.15
CA ALA A 107 -3.53 5.07 -3.32
C ALA A 107 -5.04 5.17 -3.07
N ILE A 108 -5.45 5.76 -1.96
CA ILE A 108 -6.86 6.07 -1.67
C ILE A 108 -7.35 7.24 -2.50
N GLY A 109 -6.63 8.35 -2.54
CA GLY A 109 -7.11 9.60 -3.12
C GLY A 109 -7.81 10.52 -2.12
N ASN A 110 -8.56 11.49 -2.65
CA ASN A 110 -9.30 12.51 -1.90
C ASN A 110 -8.49 13.15 -0.74
N GLU A 111 -7.27 13.60 -1.05
CA GLU A 111 -6.33 14.27 -0.12
C GLU A 111 -5.82 13.44 1.06
N LEU A 112 -6.22 12.17 1.19
CA LEU A 112 -5.81 11.34 2.32
C LEU A 112 -4.32 11.01 2.27
N ASP A 113 -3.81 10.69 1.09
CA ASP A 113 -2.45 10.21 0.86
C ASP A 113 -1.71 11.00 -0.22
N HIS A 114 -1.89 12.33 -0.25
CA HIS A 114 -1.26 13.23 -1.21
C HIS A 114 0.27 13.11 -1.25
N TRP A 115 0.89 12.65 -0.16
CA TRP A 115 2.34 12.53 -0.01
C TRP A 115 2.93 11.52 -0.99
N ILE A 116 2.11 10.61 -1.54
CA ILE A 116 2.54 9.66 -2.58
C ILE A 116 2.95 10.37 -3.87
N GLU A 117 2.35 11.53 -4.17
CA GLU A 117 2.64 12.31 -5.39
C GLU A 117 4.13 12.72 -5.45
N ASN A 118 4.72 13.04 -4.30
CA ASN A 118 6.13 13.41 -4.19
C ASN A 118 7.08 12.22 -4.41
N MET A 119 6.62 10.98 -4.19
CA MET A 119 7.45 9.78 -4.36
C MET A 119 7.45 9.25 -5.79
N VAL A 120 6.44 9.61 -6.58
CA VAL A 120 6.16 8.99 -7.88
C VAL A 120 6.57 9.82 -9.09
N GLU A 121 7.15 11.01 -8.89
CA GLU A 121 7.57 11.87 -10.02
C GLU A 121 8.51 11.15 -11.00
N ASP A 122 9.36 10.24 -10.51
CA ASP A 122 10.35 9.50 -11.28
C ASP A 122 10.11 7.97 -11.31
N THR A 123 8.96 7.48 -10.84
CA THR A 123 8.66 6.03 -10.84
C THR A 123 8.12 5.55 -12.19
N SER A 124 8.40 4.28 -12.54
CA SER A 124 7.75 3.60 -13.66
C SER A 124 6.48 2.84 -13.26
N ALA A 125 6.15 2.79 -11.97
CA ALA A 125 5.00 2.08 -11.43
C ALA A 125 3.67 2.62 -12.00
N GLU A 126 2.70 1.74 -12.22
CA GLU A 126 1.32 2.16 -12.47
C GLU A 126 0.69 2.64 -11.16
N ILE A 127 -0.01 3.78 -11.18
CA ILE A 127 -0.70 4.30 -9.99
C ILE A 127 -2.20 4.14 -10.19
N VAL A 128 -2.86 3.50 -9.23
CA VAL A 128 -4.31 3.36 -9.18
C VAL A 128 -4.85 4.01 -7.93
N THR A 129 -5.63 5.06 -8.12
CA THR A 129 -6.40 5.70 -7.04
C THR A 129 -7.72 4.94 -6.87
N VAL A 130 -7.94 4.34 -5.70
CA VAL A 130 -9.06 3.41 -5.48
C VAL A 130 -10.41 4.11 -5.36
N ASP A 131 -10.44 5.42 -5.06
CA ASP A 131 -11.66 6.21 -4.98
C ASP A 131 -12.17 6.75 -6.33
N ALA A 132 -11.40 6.61 -7.43
CA ALA A 132 -11.62 7.31 -8.68
C ALA A 132 -13.01 7.11 -9.33
N ASN A 133 -13.76 6.09 -8.91
CA ASN A 133 -15.12 5.79 -9.39
C ASN A 133 -16.15 5.72 -8.26
N ILE A 134 -15.87 6.36 -7.12
CA ILE A 134 -16.73 6.38 -5.94
C ILE A 134 -17.32 7.79 -5.78
N ALA A 135 -18.65 7.90 -5.82
CA ALA A 135 -19.31 9.16 -5.51
C ALA A 135 -19.27 9.41 -4.00
N LEU A 136 -18.45 10.36 -3.58
CA LEU A 136 -18.38 10.77 -2.17
C LEU A 136 -19.63 11.55 -1.78
N ARG A 137 -20.08 11.33 -0.55
CA ARG A 137 -21.13 12.15 0.05
C ARG A 137 -20.50 13.48 0.49
N PRO A 138 -21.15 14.63 0.22
CA PRO A 138 -20.69 15.90 0.77
C PRO A 138 -20.57 15.82 2.29
N TYR A 139 -19.53 16.45 2.82
CA TYR A 139 -19.46 16.71 4.24
C TYR A 139 -20.46 17.83 4.57
N GLU A 140 -21.38 17.57 5.49
CA GLU A 140 -22.30 18.57 6.02
C GLU A 140 -21.74 19.00 7.38
N ASP A 141 -21.22 20.22 7.48
CA ASP A 141 -20.82 20.83 8.74
C ASP A 141 -22.08 21.07 9.59
N GLU A 142 -22.39 20.12 10.48
CA GLU A 142 -23.28 20.38 11.62
C GLU A 142 -22.49 21.23 12.63
N HIS A 143 -22.34 22.52 12.33
CA HIS A 143 -21.93 23.49 13.35
C HIS A 143 -23.06 23.58 14.37
N ASP A 144 -22.96 22.77 15.43
CA ASP A 144 -23.58 23.12 16.70
C ASP A 144 -22.94 24.45 17.14
N ASP A 145 -23.73 25.52 17.09
CA ASP A 145 -23.43 26.81 17.68
C ASP A 145 -23.18 26.61 19.19
N HIS A 146 -21.97 26.22 19.56
CA HIS A 146 -21.50 26.30 20.93
C HIS A 146 -21.30 27.78 21.24
N ASP A 147 -22.34 28.40 21.80
CA ASP A 147 -22.31 29.73 22.37
C ASP A 147 -21.02 29.95 23.17
N ASP A 148 -20.21 30.89 22.71
CA ASP A 148 -19.04 31.44 23.39
C ASP A 148 -19.46 31.96 24.78
N HIS A 149 -19.19 31.18 25.82
CA HIS A 149 -19.15 31.70 27.18
C HIS A 149 -17.78 32.33 27.44
N ASP A 150 -17.59 33.54 26.89
CA ASP A 150 -16.56 34.48 27.33
C ASP A 150 -16.83 34.93 28.77
N GLY A 151 -16.39 34.12 29.72
CA GLY A 151 -16.24 34.49 31.12
C GLY A 151 -14.93 35.25 31.31
N HIS A 152 -14.99 36.57 31.19
CA HIS A 152 -13.93 37.47 31.64
C HIS A 152 -13.73 37.33 33.16
N ASP A 153 -12.58 36.82 33.59
CA ASP A 153 -12.04 37.04 34.93
C ASP A 153 -10.78 37.91 34.81
N ASP A 154 -11.01 39.22 34.96
CA ASP A 154 -9.97 40.22 35.22
C ASP A 154 -9.30 39.93 36.56
N HIS A 155 -8.07 39.42 36.54
CA HIS A 155 -7.19 39.41 37.72
C HIS A 155 -5.98 40.32 37.50
N ASP A 156 -6.21 41.61 37.74
CA ASP A 156 -5.16 42.58 38.07
C ASP A 156 -4.54 42.21 39.43
N GLY A 157 -3.34 41.65 39.39
CA GLY A 157 -2.52 41.35 40.56
C GLY A 157 -1.06 41.60 40.25
N HIS A 158 -0.64 42.86 40.39
CA HIS A 158 0.77 43.22 40.47
C HIS A 158 1.44 42.49 41.64
N ASP A 159 2.56 41.81 41.39
CA ASP A 159 3.63 41.71 42.38
C ASP A 159 4.98 41.70 41.65
N ASP A 160 5.64 42.85 41.74
CA ASP A 160 7.07 43.01 41.53
C ASP A 160 7.81 42.13 42.54
N HIS A 161 8.54 41.11 42.06
CA HIS A 161 9.62 40.54 42.85
C HIS A 161 10.90 40.34 42.05
N ASP A 162 11.88 41.08 42.55
CA ASP A 162 13.30 41.13 42.26
C ASP A 162 13.98 39.81 41.87
N LYS A 163 14.88 40.00 40.90
CA LYS A 163 16.15 39.31 40.65
C LYS A 163 16.63 38.38 41.78
N HIS A 164 16.96 37.15 41.39
CA HIS A 164 18.17 36.52 41.91
C HIS A 164 18.95 35.78 40.81
N ASP A 165 20.25 36.08 40.82
CA ASP A 165 21.31 35.60 39.96
C ASP A 165 21.54 34.08 40.01
N ASP A 166 22.18 33.62 38.93
CA ASP A 166 23.17 32.54 38.85
C ASP A 166 22.93 31.23 39.60
N HIS A 167 22.90 30.12 38.85
CA HIS A 167 23.93 29.08 39.00
C HIS A 167 24.05 28.24 37.73
N ASN A 168 25.01 28.62 36.88
CA ASN A 168 25.63 27.74 35.90
C ASN A 168 26.51 26.71 36.62
N ALA A 169 25.96 25.51 36.91
CA ALA A 169 26.75 24.36 37.33
C ALA A 169 27.13 23.53 36.10
N ARG A 170 28.41 23.68 35.75
CA ARG A 170 29.09 23.07 34.63
C ARG A 170 29.21 21.56 34.82
N ASN A 171 28.99 20.87 33.70
CA ASN A 171 29.32 19.48 33.43
C ASN A 171 30.82 19.21 33.71
N ALA A 172 31.15 18.29 34.63
CA ALA A 172 32.46 17.64 34.73
C ALA A 172 32.43 16.41 35.67
N LEU A 173 33.05 15.32 35.23
CA LEU A 173 33.41 14.06 35.91
C LEU A 173 32.41 12.90 35.90
N LEU A 174 32.57 12.03 34.89
CA LEU A 174 32.52 10.57 35.07
C LEU A 174 33.83 9.99 34.52
N HIS A 175 34.57 9.30 35.39
CA HIS A 175 35.50 8.22 35.02
C HIS A 175 34.70 6.93 34.92
#